data_AF-A0A9E4F1T1-F1
#
_entry.id   AF-A0A9E4F1T1-F1
#
_cell.length_a   1.000
_cell.length_b   1.000
_cell.length_c   1.000
_cell.angle_alpha   90.00
_cell.angle_beta   90.00
_cell.angle_gamma   90.00
#
_symmetry.space_group_name_H-M   'P 1'
#
loop_
_entity.id
_entity.type
_entity.pdbx_description
1 polymer ?
#
loop_
_entity_poly.entity_id
_entity_poly.type
_entity_poly.pdbx_seq_one_letter_code
_entity_poly.pdbx_strand_id
1 'polypeptide(L)'
;MARVGQRFADDYDDRSTAAVKSVLVEIGQILGSFQGKFVVIGGAVPWLLLGESDMSHVGTLDVDLSLDAEALGDGEYARLVESLQKQGYNERAN
;
A
#
# COMPACT_ATOMS: atom_id res chain seq x y z
N MET A 1 -6.02 25.45 0.24
CA MET A 1 -5.15 24.88 -0.81
C MET A 1 -3.83 24.47 -0.18
N ALA A 2 -3.68 23.21 0.21
CA ALA A 2 -2.37 22.71 0.64
C ALA A 2 -1.57 22.38 -0.64
N ARG A 3 -0.46 23.09 -0.86
CA ARG A 3 0.54 22.66 -1.84
C ARG A 3 1.05 21.30 -1.35
N VAL A 4 0.86 20.24 -2.14
CA VAL A 4 1.70 19.05 -2.03
C VAL A 4 3.10 19.53 -2.44
N GLY A 5 3.95 19.81 -1.46
CA GLY A 5 5.36 20.08 -1.68
C GLY A 5 6.01 18.83 -2.24
N GLN A 6 6.83 18.99 -3.28
CA GLN A 6 7.63 17.91 -3.83
C GLN A 6 8.58 17.40 -2.73
N ARG A 7 8.49 16.12 -2.39
CA ARG A 7 9.36 15.47 -1.41
C ARG A 7 10.55 14.86 -2.14
N PHE A 8 11.73 14.98 -1.54
CA PHE A 8 12.98 14.44 -2.08
C PHE A 8 13.39 13.19 -1.31
N ALA A 9 14.31 12.41 -1.86
CA ALA A 9 14.86 11.19 -1.25
C ALA A 9 15.30 11.39 0.20
N ASP A 10 15.93 12.52 0.49
CA ASP A 10 16.48 12.88 1.80
C ASP A 10 15.40 13.18 2.85
N ASP A 11 14.12 13.31 2.46
CA ASP A 11 12.99 13.53 3.38
C ASP A 11 12.51 12.23 4.05
N TYR A 12 13.08 11.07 3.71
CA TYR A 12 12.66 9.77 4.21
C TYR A 12 13.78 9.11 5.00
N ASP A 13 13.53 8.86 6.28
CA ASP A 13 14.47 8.13 7.14
C ASP A 13 14.25 6.60 7.03
N ASP A 14 15.20 5.83 7.54
CA ASP A 14 15.14 4.35 7.58
C ASP A 14 13.89 3.83 8.31
N ARG A 15 13.39 4.58 9.30
CA ARG A 15 12.20 4.23 10.08
C ARG A 15 10.93 4.28 9.22
N SER A 16 10.85 5.23 8.30
CA SER A 16 9.74 5.40 7.37
C SER A 16 9.65 4.22 6.40
N THR A 17 10.81 3.80 5.88
CA THR A 17 10.94 2.61 5.02
C THR A 17 10.51 1.33 5.75
N ALA A 18 10.95 1.14 7.00
CA ALA A 18 10.59 -0.03 7.80
C ALA A 18 9.09 -0.08 8.14
N ALA A 19 8.47 1.09 8.37
CA ALA A 19 7.04 1.19 8.61
C ALA A 19 6.24 0.75 7.38
N VAL A 20 6.62 1.20 6.18
CA VAL A 20 5.94 0.83 4.93
C VAL A 20 6.09 -0.67 4.64
N LYS A 21 7.29 -1.23 4.84
CA LYS A 21 7.51 -2.69 4.72
C LYS A 21 6.59 -3.47 5.69
N SER A 22 6.44 -2.99 6.93
CA SER A 22 5.53 -3.60 7.91
C SER A 22 4.06 -3.55 7.46
N VAL A 23 3.61 -2.40 6.94
CA VAL A 23 2.25 -2.24 6.41
C VAL A 23 2.00 -3.15 5.22
N LEU A 24 2.95 -3.30 4.30
CA LEU A 24 2.82 -4.21 3.16
C LEU A 24 2.63 -5.67 3.61
N VAL A 25 3.37 -6.11 4.64
CA VAL A 25 3.20 -7.45 5.23
C VAL A 25 1.83 -7.60 5.86
N GLU A 26 1.39 -6.62 6.65
CA GLU A 26 0.07 -6.63 7.28
C GLU A 26 -1.05 -6.69 6.23
N ILE A 27 -1.03 -5.81 5.22
CA ILE A 27 -2.02 -5.80 4.13
C ILE A 27 -2.04 -7.15 3.40
N GLY A 28 -0.88 -7.76 3.15
CA GLY A 28 -0.80 -9.10 2.56
C GLY A 28 -1.48 -10.17 3.42
N GLN A 29 -1.38 -10.07 4.75
CA GLN A 29 -2.06 -10.98 5.68
C GLN A 29 -3.57 -10.74 5.73
N ILE A 30 -4.00 -9.47 5.80
CA ILE A 30 -5.42 -9.09 5.85
C ILE A 30 -6.14 -9.48 4.57
N LEU A 31 -5.50 -9.23 3.43
CA LEU A 31 -6.10 -9.41 2.11
C LEU A 31 -5.74 -10.75 1.47
N GLY A 32 -5.13 -11.69 2.20
CA GLY A 32 -4.68 -12.97 1.65
C GLY A 32 -5.79 -13.77 0.96
N SER A 33 -7.03 -13.71 1.45
CA SER A 33 -8.19 -14.37 0.82
C SER A 33 -8.62 -13.73 -0.51
N PHE A 34 -8.10 -12.55 -0.84
CA PHE A 34 -8.36 -11.80 -2.08
C PHE A 34 -7.18 -11.86 -3.05
N GLN A 35 -6.26 -12.82 -2.86
CA GLN A 35 -5.12 -13.01 -3.75
C GLN A 35 -5.58 -13.13 -5.23
N GLY A 36 -4.92 -12.39 -6.11
CA GLY A 36 -5.28 -12.28 -7.52
C GLY A 36 -6.35 -11.23 -7.84
N LYS A 37 -6.96 -10.58 -6.83
CA LYS A 37 -7.97 -9.53 -7.02
C LYS A 37 -7.46 -8.10 -6.78
N PHE A 38 -6.20 -7.98 -6.37
CA PHE A 38 -5.53 -6.70 -6.17
C PHE A 38 -4.04 -6.83 -6.48
N VAL A 39 -3.42 -5.69 -6.78
CA VAL A 39 -1.97 -5.58 -6.99
C VAL A 39 -1.43 -4.32 -6.30
N VAL A 40 -0.19 -4.37 -5.81
CA VAL A 40 0.52 -3.19 -5.32
C VAL A 40 0.93 -2.33 -6.52
N ILE A 41 0.65 -1.03 -6.45
CA ILE A 41 1.03 -0.04 -7.45
C ILE A 41 1.77 1.14 -6.78
N GLY A 42 2.11 2.16 -7.56
CA GLY A 42 2.67 3.41 -7.02
C GLY A 42 4.15 3.32 -6.62
N GLY A 43 4.56 4.19 -5.70
CA GLY A 43 5.97 4.37 -5.29
C GLY A 43 6.59 3.14 -4.62
N ALA A 44 5.76 2.22 -4.14
CA ALA A 44 6.21 0.95 -3.56
C ALA A 44 6.82 -0.01 -4.60
N VAL A 45 6.39 0.05 -5.86
CA VAL A 45 6.69 -0.99 -6.86
C VAL A 45 8.18 -1.11 -7.22
N PRO A 46 8.94 -0.04 -7.52
CA PRO A 46 10.30 -0.18 -8.03
C PRO A 46 11.23 -0.99 -7.12
N TRP A 47 11.21 -0.74 -5.81
CA TRP A 47 12.09 -1.41 -4.84
C TRP A 47 11.53 -2.74 -4.31
N LEU A 48 10.26 -3.07 -4.60
CA LEU A 48 9.74 -4.43 -4.39
C LEU A 48 10.20 -5.39 -5.51
N LEU A 49 10.44 -4.86 -6.71
CA LEU A 49 10.89 -5.63 -7.87
C LEU A 49 12.41 -5.69 -7.99
N LEU A 50 13.12 -4.70 -7.47
CA LEU A 50 14.57 -4.55 -7.59
C LEU A 50 15.25 -4.82 -6.24
N GLY A 51 16.44 -5.42 -6.28
CA GLY A 51 17.23 -5.65 -5.07
C GLY A 51 17.70 -4.34 -4.44
N GLU A 52 17.97 -4.32 -3.13
CA GLU A 52 18.43 -3.11 -2.43
C GLU A 52 19.74 -2.53 -3.00
N SER A 53 20.55 -3.35 -3.68
CA SER A 53 21.76 -2.90 -4.39
C SER A 53 21.46 -2.06 -5.64
N ASP A 54 20.28 -2.22 -6.22
CA ASP A 54 19.90 -1.66 -7.52
C ASP A 54 19.10 -0.37 -7.35
N MET A 55 18.30 -0.27 -6.30
CA MET A 55 17.58 0.95 -5.92
C MET A 55 17.43 1.07 -4.41
N SER A 56 18.06 2.09 -3.82
CA SER A 56 17.74 2.52 -2.46
C SER A 56 16.27 2.96 -2.40
N HIS A 57 15.56 2.62 -1.33
CA HIS A 57 14.17 3.03 -1.16
C HIS A 57 14.08 4.55 -1.09
N VAL A 58 13.63 5.16 -2.19
CA VAL A 58 13.42 6.61 -2.30
C VAL A 58 12.04 6.96 -1.75
N GLY A 59 11.77 6.50 -0.53
CA GLY A 59 10.67 6.96 0.31
C GLY A 59 9.27 7.05 -0.29
N THR A 60 8.44 6.03 -0.04
CA THR A 60 6.98 6.18 -0.11
C THR A 60 6.44 6.08 1.31
N LEU A 61 5.43 6.86 1.69
CA LEU A 61 4.81 6.77 3.03
C LEU A 61 3.46 6.02 2.99
N ASP A 62 2.91 5.90 1.80
CA ASP A 62 1.65 5.29 1.45
C ASP A 62 1.86 3.96 0.72
N VAL A 63 0.84 3.12 0.80
CA VAL A 63 0.72 1.87 0.05
C VAL A 63 -0.49 2.01 -0.86
N ASP A 64 -0.26 1.99 -2.17
CA ASP A 64 -1.32 2.06 -3.17
C ASP A 64 -1.65 0.66 -3.70
N LEU A 65 -2.95 0.35 -3.76
CA LEU A 65 -3.45 -0.89 -4.34
C LEU A 65 -4.35 -0.58 -5.54
N SER A 66 -4.13 -1.28 -6.65
CA SER A 66 -5.13 -1.37 -7.72
C SER A 66 -6.00 -2.59 -7.48
N LEU A 67 -7.31 -2.45 -7.71
CA LEU A 67 -8.30 -3.49 -7.48
C LEU A 67 -8.88 -3.98 -8.81
N ASP A 68 -9.05 -5.28 -8.95
CA ASP A 68 -9.81 -5.89 -10.03
C ASP A 68 -11.30 -5.82 -9.70
N ALA A 69 -12.00 -4.86 -10.30
CA ALA A 69 -13.42 -4.61 -10.05
C ALA A 69 -14.33 -5.78 -10.49
N GLU A 70 -13.94 -6.52 -11.53
CA GLU A 70 -14.72 -7.66 -12.01
C GLU A 70 -14.57 -8.85 -11.05
N ALA A 71 -13.34 -9.16 -10.63
CA ALA A 71 -13.07 -10.23 -9.67
C ALA A 71 -13.58 -9.94 -8.24
N LEU A 72 -13.80 -8.66 -7.91
CA LEU A 72 -14.39 -8.20 -6.64
C LEU A 72 -15.91 -7.98 -6.72
N GLY A 73 -16.59 -8.53 -7.73
CA GLY A 73 -18.04 -8.61 -7.80
C GLY A 73 -18.68 -9.40 -6.65
N ASP A 74 -20.01 -9.55 -6.68
CA ASP A 74 -20.78 -10.38 -5.73
C ASP A 74 -20.49 -10.10 -4.24
N GLY A 75 -20.32 -8.81 -3.93
CA GLY A 75 -20.08 -8.34 -2.56
C GLY A 75 -18.68 -8.62 -2.01
N GLU A 76 -17.75 -9.13 -2.83
CA GLU A 76 -16.34 -9.33 -2.44
C GLU A 76 -15.66 -7.99 -2.11
N TYR A 77 -15.95 -6.91 -2.85
CA TYR A 77 -15.44 -5.57 -2.52
C TYR A 77 -15.83 -5.14 -1.09
N ALA A 78 -17.10 -5.32 -0.72
CA ALA A 78 -17.56 -4.96 0.62
C ALA A 78 -16.83 -5.80 1.70
N ARG A 79 -16.64 -7.10 1.44
CA ARG A 79 -15.88 -7.99 2.34
C ARG A 79 -14.40 -7.62 2.44
N LEU A 80 -13.79 -7.15 1.35
CA LEU A 80 -12.43 -6.62 1.34
C LEU A 80 -12.32 -5.40 2.28
N VAL A 81 -13.23 -4.45 2.14
CA VAL A 81 -13.29 -3.25 3.00
C VAL A 81 -13.52 -3.63 4.47
N GLU A 82 -14.45 -4.56 4.75
CA GLU A 82 -14.70 -5.05 6.11
C GLU A 82 -13.47 -5.71 6.73
N SER A 83 -12.68 -6.47 5.95
CA SER A 83 -11.44 -7.09 6.44
C SER A 83 -10.42 -6.04 6.87
N LEU A 84 -10.29 -4.94 6.15
CA LEU A 84 -9.44 -3.80 6.54
C LEU A 84 -9.99 -3.13 7.81
N GLN A 85 -11.30 -2.85 7.85
CA GLN A 85 -11.94 -2.20 9.01
C GLN A 85 -11.82 -3.02 10.30
N LYS A 86 -11.89 -4.36 10.22
CA LYS A 86 -11.69 -5.26 11.36
C LYS A 86 -10.29 -5.15 11.98
N GLN A 87 -9.31 -4.64 11.24
CA GLN A 87 -7.94 -4.40 11.72
C GLN A 87 -7.69 -2.93 12.07
N GLY A 88 -8.73 -2.09 12.11
CA GLY A 88 -8.63 -0.69 12.53
C GLY A 88 -8.26 0.28 11.40
N TYR A 89 -8.24 -0.15 10.14
CA TYR A 89 -8.15 0.76 9.00
C TYR A 89 -9.48 1.52 8.85
N ASN A 90 -9.39 2.84 8.76
CA ASN A 90 -10.54 3.71 8.63
C ASN A 90 -10.46 4.49 7.33
N GLU A 91 -11.61 4.67 6.68
CA GLU A 91 -11.73 5.64 5.60
C GLU A 91 -11.46 7.03 6.18
N ARG A 92 -10.61 7.82 5.52
CA ARG A 92 -10.48 9.23 5.88
C ARG A 92 -11.75 9.94 5.44
N ALA A 93 -12.46 10.55 6.38
CA ALA A 93 -13.50 11.51 6.04
C ALA A 93 -12.88 12.64 5.19
N ASN A 94 -13.45 12.87 4.01
CA ASN A 94 -13.06 13.98 3.13
C ASN A 94 -13.32 15.35 3.77
#